data_AF-A0A011NB72-F1
#
_entry.id   AF-A0A011NB72-F1
#
_cell.length_a   1.000
_cell.length_b   1.000
_cell.length_c   1.000
_cell.angle_alpha   90.00
_cell.angle_beta   90.00
_cell.angle_gamma   90.00
#
_symmetry.space_group_name_H-M   'P 1'
#
loop_
_entity.id
_entity.type
_entity.pdbx_description
1 polymer ?
#
loop_
_entity_poly.entity_id
_entity_poly.type
_entity_poly.pdbx_seq_one_letter_code
_entity_poly.pdbx_strand_id
1 'polypeptide(L)' 'MNATELNEALLPAENALAQLSQSELETLLKEIGYSSNAIDVLVQYQTLTKAFREKMGLM' A
#
# COMPACT_ATOMS: atom_id res chain seq x y z
N MET A 1 -11.83 14.95 -10.55
CA MET A 1 -10.51 14.83 -9.90
C MET A 1 -9.44 14.94 -10.97
N ASN A 2 -8.59 15.95 -10.89
CA ASN A 2 -7.46 16.14 -11.78
C ASN A 2 -6.24 15.35 -11.26
N ALA A 3 -5.17 15.28 -12.06
CA ALA A 3 -3.98 14.49 -11.71
C ALA A 3 -3.31 14.95 -10.40
N THR A 4 -3.36 16.24 -10.09
CA THR A 4 -2.83 16.80 -8.84
C THR A 4 -3.65 16.34 -7.64
N GLU A 5 -4.98 16.48 -7.72
CA GLU A 5 -5.91 16.03 -6.67
C GLU A 5 -5.81 14.51 -6.44
N LEU A 6 -5.60 13.73 -7.51
CA LEU A 6 -5.37 12.29 -7.43
C LEU A 6 -4.05 11.99 -6.70
N ASN A 7 -2.96 12.67 -7.06
CA ASN A 7 -1.66 12.48 -6.41
C ASN A 7 -1.70 12.86 -4.92
N GLU A 8 -2.36 13.96 -4.57
CA GLU A 8 -2.53 14.40 -3.18
C GLU A 8 -3.30 13.38 -2.34
N ALA A 9 -4.24 12.64 -2.93
CA ALA A 9 -4.97 11.58 -2.26
C ALA A 9 -4.20 10.24 -2.19
N LEU A 10 -3.42 9.91 -3.23
CA LEU A 10 -2.68 8.65 -3.31
C LEU A 10 -1.41 8.65 -2.44
N LEU A 11 -0.69 9.77 -2.37
CA LEU A 11 0.59 9.85 -1.64
C LEU A 11 0.45 9.44 -0.16
N PRO A 12 -0.55 9.92 0.60
CA PRO A 12 -0.76 9.51 1.98
C PRO A 12 -1.15 8.03 2.11
N ALA A 13 -1.96 7.51 1.18
CA ALA A 13 -2.37 6.11 1.17
C ALA A 13 -1.17 5.18 0.94
N GLU A 14 -0.30 5.53 -0.01
CA GLU A 14 0.93 4.78 -0.28
C GLU A 14 1.96 4.93 0.86
N ASN A 15 2.03 6.09 1.52
CA ASN A 15 2.84 6.29 2.71
C ASN A 15 2.40 5.33 3.83
N ALA A 16 1.10 5.31 4.13
CA ALA A 16 0.53 4.44 5.15
C ALA A 16 0.76 2.97 4.83
N LEU A 17 0.55 2.58 3.56
CA LEU A 17 0.78 1.22 3.09
C LEU A 17 2.25 0.82 3.23
N ALA A 18 3.19 1.71 2.91
CA ALA A 18 4.62 1.44 3.00
C ALA A 18 5.14 1.34 4.44
N GLN A 19 4.50 2.00 5.42
CA GLN A 19 4.92 1.96 6.82
C GLN A 19 4.50 0.67 7.55
N LEU A 20 3.43 0.03 7.11
CA LEU A 20 2.99 -1.24 7.70
C LEU A 20 3.98 -2.37 7.37
N SER A 21 4.25 -3.23 8.35
CA SER A 21 4.82 -4.54 8.07
C SER A 21 3.84 -5.38 7.24
N GLN A 22 4.37 -6.37 6.53
CA GLN A 22 3.52 -7.27 5.75
C GLN A 22 2.54 -8.03 6.67
N SER A 23 2.98 -8.47 7.84
CA SER A 23 2.13 -9.17 8.83
C SER A 23 0.99 -8.30 9.37
N GLU A 24 1.25 -7.01 9.61
CA GLU A 24 0.21 -6.07 10.05
C GLU A 24 -0.82 -5.85 8.95
N LEU A 25 -0.37 -5.67 7.70
CA LEU A 25 -1.26 -5.52 6.54
C LEU A 25 -2.13 -6.77 6.34
N GLU A 26 -1.54 -7.96 6.35
CA GLU A 26 -2.28 -9.21 6.21
C GLU A 26 -3.33 -9.40 7.32
N THR A 27 -2.98 -9.06 8.56
CA THR A 27 -3.90 -9.16 9.70
C THR A 27 -5.06 -8.19 9.53
N LEU A 28 -4.78 -6.92 9.22
CA LEU A 28 -5.79 -5.90 8.99
C LEU A 28 -6.76 -6.27 7.86
N LEU A 29 -6.23 -6.76 6.73
CA LEU A 29 -7.06 -7.13 5.59
C LEU A 29 -7.94 -8.35 5.88
N LYS A 30 -7.45 -9.31 6.67
CA LYS A 30 -8.26 -10.44 7.16
C LYS A 30 -9.38 -9.97 8.07
N GLU A 31 -9.12 -9.04 8.98
CA GLU A 31 -10.13 -8.48 9.89
C GLU A 31 -11.23 -7.70 9.17
N ILE A 32 -10.88 -7.00 8.08
CA ILE A 32 -11.84 -6.30 7.22
C ILE A 32 -12.68 -7.29 6.38
N GLY A 33 -12.27 -8.56 6.30
CA GLY A 33 -12.98 -9.60 5.56
C GLY A 33 -12.61 -9.69 4.08
N TYR A 34 -11.41 -9.22 3.70
CA TYR A 34 -10.90 -9.46 2.34
C TYR A 34 -10.65 -10.95 2.12
N SER A 35 -10.88 -11.42 0.89
CA SER A 35 -10.55 -12.78 0.49
C SER A 35 -9.03 -12.97 0.41
N SER A 36 -8.56 -14.21 0.56
CA SER A 36 -7.14 -14.55 0.46
C SER A 36 -6.48 -14.04 -0.83
N ASN A 37 -7.15 -14.21 -1.97
CA ASN A 37 -6.64 -13.72 -3.26
C ASN A 37 -6.49 -12.19 -3.28
N ALA A 38 -7.41 -11.46 -2.66
CA ALA A 38 -7.34 -10.01 -2.61
C ALA A 38 -6.21 -9.54 -1.67
N ILE A 39 -6.00 -10.26 -0.56
CA ILE A 39 -4.88 -10.03 0.35
C ILE A 39 -3.56 -10.23 -0.40
N ASP A 40 -3.40 -11.32 -1.15
CA ASP A 40 -2.17 -11.60 -1.91
C ASP A 40 -1.84 -10.48 -2.90
N VAL A 41 -2.85 -9.97 -3.61
CA VAL A 41 -2.68 -8.84 -4.55
C VAL A 41 -2.25 -7.57 -3.81
N LEU A 42 -2.86 -7.26 -2.67
CA LEU A 42 -2.55 -6.06 -1.89
C LEU A 42 -1.16 -6.13 -1.24
N VAL A 43 -0.73 -7.32 -0.80
CA VAL A 43 0.63 -7.56 -0.29
C VAL A 43 1.67 -7.39 -1.40
N GLN A 44 1.40 -7.92 -2.60
CA GLN A 44 2.27 -7.71 -3.76
C GLN A 44 2.36 -6.22 -4.15
N TYR A 45 1.21 -5.53 -4.13
CA TYR A 45 1.16 -4.09 -4.36
C TYR A 45 1.99 -3.31 -3.33
N GLN A 46 1.86 -3.61 -2.03
CA GLN A 46 2.69 -2.99 -0.99
C GLN A 46 4.18 -3.20 -1.28
N THR A 47 4.58 -4.41 -1.69
CA THR A 47 5.98 -4.72 -2.01
C THR A 47 6.49 -3.86 -3.17
N LEU A 48 5.70 -3.71 -4.23
CA LEU A 48 6.02 -2.82 -5.35
C LEU A 48 6.12 -1.36 -4.92
N THR A 49 5.17 -0.87 -4.10
CA THR A 49 5.19 0.50 -3.58
C THR A 49 6.44 0.75 -2.73
N LYS A 50 6.82 -0.17 -1.85
CA LYS A 50 8.06 -0.05 -1.06
C LYS A 50 9.30 0.06 -1.95
N ALA A 51 9.46 -0.87 -2.90
CA ALA A 51 10.58 -0.88 -3.83
C ALA A 51 10.65 0.40 -4.70
N PHE A 52 9.49 0.87 -5.18
CA PHE A 52 9.41 2.11 -5.96
C PHE A 52 9.88 3.32 -5.13
N ARG A 53 9.47 3.41 -3.86
CA ARG A 53 9.83 4.52 -2.98
C ARG A 53 11.30 4.51 -2.59
N GLU A 54 11.87 3.35 -2.32
CA GLU A 54 13.32 3.20 -2.09
C GLU A 54 14.10 3.73 -3.29
N LYS A 55 13.68 3.40 -4.52
CA LYS A 55 14.31 3.91 -5.75
C LYS A 55 14.21 5.43 -5.91
N MET A 56 13.15 6.04 -5.36
CA MET A 56 12.92 7.47 -5.41
C MET A 56 13.56 8.24 -4.24
N GLY A 57 14.16 7.56 -3.25
CA GLY A 57 14.70 8.20 -2.04
C GLY A 57 13.61 8.75 -1.11
N LEU A 58 12.43 8.13 -1.11
CA LEU A 58 11.25 8.54 -0.33
C LEU A 58 11.02 7.69 0.94
N MET A 59 12.03 6.89 1.31
CA MET A 59 12.16 6.12 2.57
C MET A 59 13.46 6.53 3.25
#